data_AF-A0A3D2YHJ3-F1
#
_entry.id   AF-A0A3D2YHJ3-F1
#
_cell.length_a   1.000
_cell.length_b   1.000
_cell.length_c   1.000
_cell.angle_alpha   90.00
_cell.angle_beta   90.00
_cell.angle_gamma   90.00
#
_symmetry.space_group_name_H-M   'P 1'
#
loop_
_entity.id
_entity.type
_entity.pdbx_description
1 polymer ?
#
loop_
_entity_poly.entity_id
_entity_poly.type
_entity_poly.pdbx_seq_one_letter_code
_entity_poly.pdbx_strand_id
1 'polypeptide(L)'
;MRPSSPELPGHGRTAPAIRASGWRNRHPDHPAHGAAHPRIFECLAIRDLKVYSSVLGGKVSYYHDRLDLEADCVLHLSDGRYALIEFKLGSREIEEGAQHLLEIKNLVHQAIENGTTSLREPDLLMVITGGEIAYTRPDGVKIIPIGCLKD
;
A
#
# COMPACT_ATOMS: atom_id res chain seq x y z
N MET A 1 -14.18 -8.97 -54.94
CA MET A 1 -14.63 -8.38 -53.65
C MET A 1 -14.19 -9.31 -52.53
N ARG A 2 -13.26 -8.88 -51.66
CA ARG A 2 -12.95 -9.60 -50.42
C ARG A 2 -13.85 -9.03 -49.31
N PRO A 3 -14.36 -9.85 -48.36
CA PRO A 3 -15.11 -9.32 -47.24
C PRO A 3 -14.16 -8.57 -46.29
N SER A 4 -14.59 -7.41 -45.83
CA SER A 4 -13.97 -6.62 -44.78
C SER A 4 -13.91 -7.43 -43.48
N SER A 5 -12.73 -7.52 -42.87
CA SER A 5 -12.57 -8.05 -41.52
C SER A 5 -13.19 -7.09 -40.50
N PRO A 6 -13.80 -7.56 -39.41
CA PRO A 6 -14.35 -6.70 -38.39
C PRO A 6 -13.21 -5.96 -37.66
N GLU A 7 -13.37 -4.64 -37.51
CA GLU A 7 -12.47 -3.81 -36.72
C GLU A 7 -12.50 -4.27 -35.25
N LEU A 8 -11.33 -4.52 -34.68
CA LEU A 8 -11.18 -4.78 -33.25
C LEU A 8 -11.42 -3.48 -32.47
N PRO A 9 -12.20 -3.51 -31.37
CA PRO A 9 -12.43 -2.32 -30.57
C PRO A 9 -11.12 -1.81 -29.97
N GLY A 10 -11.02 -0.48 -29.95
CA GLY A 10 -9.82 0.30 -29.66
C GLY A 10 -9.11 -0.04 -28.36
N HIS A 11 -7.81 0.25 -28.35
CA HIS A 11 -6.90 0.09 -27.22
C HIS A 11 -7.40 0.89 -26.01
N GLY A 12 -8.19 0.26 -25.14
CA GLY A 12 -8.24 0.63 -23.73
C GLY A 12 -6.82 0.47 -23.17
N ARG A 13 -6.31 1.52 -22.53
CA ARG A 13 -5.00 1.48 -21.87
C ARG A 13 -5.03 0.31 -20.88
N THR A 14 -4.24 -0.72 -21.13
CA THR A 14 -4.07 -1.80 -20.18
C THR A 14 -3.40 -1.21 -18.93
N ALA A 15 -4.03 -1.40 -17.77
CA ALA A 15 -3.40 -1.05 -16.50
C ALA A 15 -2.05 -1.77 -16.40
N PRO A 16 -0.93 -1.07 -16.10
CA PRO A 16 0.37 -1.70 -16.02
C PRO A 16 0.39 -2.77 -14.91
N ALA A 17 0.98 -3.92 -15.19
CA ALA A 17 0.98 -5.06 -14.29
C ALA A 17 1.67 -4.73 -12.95
N ILE A 18 0.91 -4.73 -11.85
CA ILE A 18 1.48 -4.73 -10.50
C ILE A 18 2.21 -6.05 -10.27
N ARG A 19 3.54 -6.00 -10.14
CA ARG A 19 4.37 -7.21 -9.92
C ARG A 19 4.75 -7.32 -8.45
N ALA A 20 4.75 -8.55 -7.92
CA ALA A 20 5.31 -8.85 -6.61
C ALA A 20 6.78 -8.38 -6.44
N SER A 21 7.52 -8.18 -7.54
CA SER A 21 8.87 -7.59 -7.53
C SER A 21 8.91 -6.11 -7.10
N GLY A 22 7.77 -5.41 -7.06
CA GLY A 22 7.67 -4.03 -6.53
C GLY A 22 7.80 -3.97 -5.00
N TRP A 23 7.66 -5.12 -4.34
CA TRP A 23 7.80 -5.26 -2.90
C TRP A 23 9.28 -5.39 -2.59
N ARG A 24 9.88 -4.33 -2.06
CA ARG A 24 11.29 -4.34 -1.68
C ARG A 24 11.42 -4.42 -0.17
N ASN A 25 12.13 -5.44 0.29
CA ASN A 25 12.73 -5.46 1.62
C ASN A 25 13.93 -4.50 1.62
N ARG A 26 13.68 -3.18 1.67
CA ARG A 26 14.78 -2.22 1.88
C ARG A 26 15.22 -2.27 3.34
N HIS A 27 16.52 -2.40 3.58
CA HIS A 27 17.13 -2.12 4.88
C HIS A 27 17.00 -0.60 5.13
N PRO A 28 16.67 -0.15 6.37
CA PRO A 28 16.47 1.28 6.67
C PRO A 28 17.67 2.21 6.40
N ASP A 29 18.84 1.67 6.07
CA ASP A 29 20.13 2.40 6.08
C ASP A 29 20.78 2.62 4.70
N HIS A 30 20.04 2.51 3.58
CA HIS A 30 20.62 2.81 2.27
C HIS A 30 19.83 3.86 1.49
N PRO A 31 20.23 5.14 1.50
CA PRO A 31 19.59 6.16 0.69
C PRO A 31 19.95 5.96 -0.77
N ALA A 32 18.94 5.65 -1.60
CA ALA A 32 19.05 5.92 -3.02
C ALA A 32 19.22 7.44 -3.19
N HIS A 33 20.15 7.85 -4.07
CA HIS A 33 20.48 9.25 -4.33
C HIS A 33 19.22 10.13 -4.44
N GLY A 34 18.99 10.98 -3.44
CA GLY A 34 17.94 12.00 -3.44
C GLY A 34 16.68 11.74 -2.61
N ALA A 35 16.53 10.60 -1.93
CA ALA A 35 15.34 10.33 -1.10
C ALA A 35 15.47 10.92 0.31
N ALA A 36 14.47 11.69 0.73
CA ALA A 36 14.35 12.26 2.07
C ALA A 36 14.45 11.15 3.13
N HIS A 37 15.13 11.43 4.25
CA HIS A 37 15.16 10.53 5.41
C HIS A 37 13.72 10.18 5.83
N PRO A 38 13.41 8.90 6.14
CA PRO A 38 12.12 8.56 6.73
C PRO A 38 11.89 9.45 7.94
N ARG A 39 10.77 10.16 7.97
CA ARG A 39 10.52 11.14 9.04
C ARG A 39 10.47 10.39 10.37
N ILE A 40 10.90 11.01 11.47
CA ILE A 40 10.95 10.38 12.81
C ILE A 40 9.63 9.65 13.16
N PHE A 41 8.51 10.21 12.71
CA PHE A 41 7.17 9.63 12.84
C PHE A 41 7.02 8.26 12.15
N GLU A 42 7.46 8.13 10.90
CA GLU A 42 7.41 6.87 10.13
C GLU A 42 8.31 5.81 10.76
N CYS A 43 9.53 6.20 11.17
CA CYS A 43 10.45 5.30 11.87
C CYS A 43 9.84 4.76 13.17
N LEU A 44 9.18 5.62 13.95
CA LEU A 44 8.49 5.24 15.18
C LEU A 44 7.37 4.23 14.88
N ALA A 45 6.50 4.55 13.90
CA ALA A 45 5.39 3.70 13.52
C ALA A 45 5.85 2.33 13.00
N ILE A 46 6.89 2.30 12.16
CA ILE A 46 7.46 1.05 11.62
C ILE A 46 8.08 0.20 12.73
N ARG A 47 8.80 0.82 13.68
CA ARG A 47 9.34 0.12 14.86
C ARG A 47 8.22 -0.58 15.62
N ASP A 48 7.18 0.16 15.95
CA ASP A 48 6.07 -0.34 16.77
C ASP A 48 5.28 -1.42 16.01
N LEU A 49 5.00 -1.21 14.71
CA LEU A 49 4.40 -2.24 13.85
C LEU A 49 5.21 -3.53 13.85
N LYS A 50 6.54 -3.46 13.72
CA LYS A 50 7.41 -4.64 13.74
C LYS A 50 7.33 -5.38 15.09
N VAL A 51 7.33 -4.65 16.20
CA VAL A 51 7.24 -5.24 17.54
C VAL A 51 5.89 -5.93 17.73
N TYR A 52 4.77 -5.22 17.55
CA TYR A 52 3.44 -5.76 17.86
C TYR A 52 2.96 -6.83 16.88
N SER A 53 3.39 -6.77 15.62
CA SER A 53 3.04 -7.81 14.64
C SER A 53 3.93 -9.05 14.74
N SER A 54 5.06 -9.00 15.47
CA SER A 54 6.02 -10.11 15.54
C SER A 54 5.41 -11.41 16.06
N VAL A 55 4.46 -11.33 16.99
CA VAL A 55 3.73 -12.48 17.55
C VAL A 55 2.88 -13.22 16.50
N LEU A 56 2.54 -12.55 15.39
CA LEU A 56 1.84 -13.11 14.23
C LEU A 56 2.77 -13.36 13.03
N GLY A 57 4.09 -13.37 13.26
CA GLY A 57 5.09 -13.52 12.19
C GLY A 57 5.18 -12.31 11.27
N GLY A 58 4.86 -11.12 11.78
CA GLY A 58 4.80 -9.86 11.04
C GLY A 58 6.09 -9.50 10.32
N LYS A 59 5.98 -9.09 9.05
CA LYS A 59 7.09 -8.54 8.26
C LYS A 59 6.65 -7.25 7.57
N VAL A 60 7.45 -6.21 7.73
CA VAL A 60 7.25 -4.92 7.06
C VAL A 60 8.12 -4.84 5.81
N SER A 61 7.51 -4.45 4.70
CA SER A 61 8.18 -4.12 3.43
C SER A 61 7.65 -2.79 2.88
N TYR A 62 8.22 -2.31 1.78
CA TYR A 62 7.78 -1.10 1.09
C TYR A 62 7.33 -1.47 -0.32
N TYR A 63 6.29 -0.81 -0.82
CA TYR A 63 5.84 -0.96 -2.19
C TYR A 63 6.23 0.27 -3.01
N HIS A 64 6.88 0.05 -4.15
CA HIS A 64 7.11 1.08 -5.18
C HIS A 64 7.10 0.41 -6.55
N ASP A 65 6.22 0.85 -7.42
CA ASP A 65 6.15 0.36 -8.80
C ASP A 65 6.69 1.38 -9.83
N ARG A 66 6.56 1.04 -11.11
CA ARG A 66 7.12 1.84 -12.21
C ARG A 66 6.26 3.06 -12.57
N LEU A 67 5.07 3.18 -11.97
CA LEU A 67 4.14 4.30 -12.14
C LEU A 67 4.26 5.31 -11.00
N ASP A 68 5.28 5.17 -10.16
CA ASP A 68 5.53 6.02 -9.00
C ASP A 68 4.46 5.89 -7.90
N LEU A 69 3.70 4.78 -7.90
CA LEU A 69 2.79 4.45 -6.81
C LEU A 69 3.58 3.82 -5.66
N GLU A 70 3.48 4.46 -4.49
CA GLU A 70 4.21 4.08 -3.29
C GLU A 70 3.27 3.85 -2.12
N ALA A 71 3.36 2.70 -1.46
CA ALA A 71 2.80 2.59 -0.12
C ALA A 71 3.94 2.76 0.89
N ASP A 72 3.78 3.65 1.86
CA ASP A 72 4.78 3.91 2.90
C ASP A 72 5.18 2.63 3.65
N CYS A 73 4.22 1.71 3.84
CA CYS A 73 4.47 0.44 4.51
C CYS A 73 3.49 -0.63 4.03
N VAL A 74 4.00 -1.85 3.87
CA VAL A 74 3.20 -3.04 3.70
C VAL A 74 3.52 -4.04 4.80
N LEU A 75 2.51 -4.38 5.61
CA LEU A 75 2.63 -5.35 6.69
C LEU A 75 2.10 -6.71 6.23
N HIS A 76 2.93 -7.74 6.28
CA HIS A 76 2.55 -9.12 6.02
C HIS A 76 2.45 -9.92 7.32
N LEU A 77 1.51 -10.85 7.37
CA LEU A 77 1.42 -11.87 8.40
C LEU A 77 1.80 -13.25 7.86
N SER A 78 2.10 -14.19 8.75
CA SER A 78 2.51 -15.55 8.36
C SER A 78 1.41 -16.36 7.68
N ASP A 79 0.14 -15.99 7.89
CA ASP A 79 -1.02 -16.63 7.26
C ASP A 79 -1.31 -16.09 5.84
N GLY A 80 -0.44 -15.23 5.32
CA GLY A 80 -0.54 -14.66 3.99
C GLY A 80 -1.45 -13.43 3.89
N ARG A 81 -2.06 -12.98 4.99
CA ARG A 81 -2.74 -11.68 5.02
C ARG A 81 -1.74 -10.54 4.92
N TYR A 82 -2.17 -9.43 4.34
CA TYR A 82 -1.37 -8.21 4.35
C TYR A 82 -2.19 -6.92 4.41
N ALA A 83 -1.57 -5.87 4.92
CA ALA A 83 -2.13 -4.54 5.03
C ALA A 83 -1.29 -3.52 4.27
N LEU A 84 -1.93 -2.59 3.54
CA LEU A 84 -1.30 -1.39 3.01
C LEU A 84 -1.46 -0.25 4.01
N ILE A 85 -0.38 0.49 4.25
CA ILE A 85 -0.29 1.48 5.32
C ILE A 85 0.34 2.78 4.80
N GLU A 86 -0.28 3.90 5.14
CA GLU A 86 0.20 5.27 4.94
C GLU A 86 0.47 5.94 6.30
N PHE A 87 1.50 6.77 6.40
CA PHE A 87 1.85 7.53 7.60
C PHE A 87 1.57 9.02 7.40
N LYS A 88 0.52 9.55 8.04
CA LYS A 88 0.11 10.96 7.89
C LYS A 88 0.09 11.69 9.22
N LEU A 89 0.99 12.66 9.43
CA LEU A 89 1.12 13.33 10.72
C LEU A 89 -0.09 14.21 11.05
N GLY A 90 -0.62 14.93 10.04
CA GLY A 90 -1.75 15.85 10.22
C GLY A 90 -3.08 15.29 9.71
N SER A 91 -4.17 15.73 10.32
CA SER A 91 -5.53 15.35 9.90
C SER A 91 -5.88 15.78 8.47
N ARG A 92 -5.22 16.83 7.95
CA ARG A 92 -5.43 17.35 6.59
C ARG A 92 -4.99 16.37 5.50
N GLU A 93 -4.03 15.51 5.80
CA GLU A 93 -3.42 14.57 4.85
C GLU A 93 -4.09 13.18 4.90
N ILE A 94 -5.01 12.96 5.85
CA ILE A 94 -5.70 11.68 6.04
C ILE A 94 -6.55 11.32 4.82
N GLU A 95 -7.25 12.29 4.22
CA GLU A 95 -8.08 12.06 3.04
C GLU A 95 -7.22 11.60 1.86
N GLU A 96 -6.11 12.30 1.63
CA GLU A 96 -5.16 11.98 0.56
C GLU A 96 -4.57 10.57 0.75
N GLY A 97 -4.09 10.25 1.96
CA GLY A 97 -3.56 8.90 2.24
C GLY A 97 -4.60 7.80 2.06
N ALA A 98 -5.84 8.03 2.48
CA ALA A 98 -6.91 7.05 2.31
C ALA A 98 -7.26 6.83 0.83
N GLN A 99 -7.37 7.91 0.04
CA GLN A 99 -7.63 7.79 -1.40
C GLN A 99 -6.49 7.11 -2.13
N HIS A 100 -5.24 7.38 -1.75
CA HIS A 100 -4.08 6.71 -2.32
C HIS A 100 -4.10 5.20 -2.07
N LEU A 101 -4.41 4.77 -0.85
CA LEU A 101 -4.54 3.34 -0.52
C LEU A 101 -5.65 2.65 -1.31
N LEU A 102 -6.77 3.33 -1.54
CA LEU A 102 -7.88 2.83 -2.35
C LEU A 102 -7.48 2.72 -3.83
N GLU A 103 -6.73 3.69 -4.36
CA GLU A 103 -6.18 3.63 -5.71
C GLU A 103 -5.26 2.43 -5.90
N ILE A 104 -4.30 2.21 -4.97
CA ILE A 104 -3.42 1.04 -5.00
C ILE A 104 -4.24 -0.25 -4.93
N LYS A 105 -5.23 -0.34 -4.05
CA LYS A 105 -6.12 -1.51 -3.96
C LYS A 105 -6.84 -1.77 -5.30
N ASN A 106 -7.40 -0.73 -5.92
CA ASN A 106 -8.12 -0.85 -7.19
C ASN A 106 -7.20 -1.34 -8.32
N LEU A 107 -5.96 -0.87 -8.35
CA LEU A 107 -4.98 -1.33 -9.34
C LEU A 107 -4.55 -2.78 -9.09
N VAL A 108 -4.41 -3.20 -7.82
CA VAL A 108 -4.16 -4.61 -7.48
C VAL A 108 -5.32 -5.47 -7.96
N HIS A 109 -6.56 -5.06 -7.69
CA HIS A 109 -7.76 -5.74 -8.15
C HIS A 109 -7.77 -5.90 -9.68
N GLN A 110 -7.58 -4.81 -10.43
CA GLN A 110 -7.51 -4.86 -11.90
C GLN A 110 -6.37 -5.76 -12.40
N ALA A 111 -5.20 -5.75 -11.75
CA ALA A 111 -4.08 -6.59 -12.12
C ALA A 111 -4.40 -8.09 -11.94
N ILE A 112 -5.15 -8.44 -10.89
CA ILE A 112 -5.65 -9.79 -10.62
C ILE A 112 -6.66 -10.21 -11.68
N GLU A 113 -7.67 -9.39 -11.97
CA GLU A 113 -8.70 -9.67 -12.98
C GLU A 113 -8.09 -9.89 -14.37
N ASN A 114 -7.07 -9.11 -14.72
CA ASN A 114 -6.35 -9.23 -15.99
C ASN A 114 -5.32 -10.38 -16.01
N GLY A 115 -5.16 -11.13 -14.91
CA GLY A 115 -4.20 -12.24 -14.81
C GLY A 115 -2.73 -11.80 -14.90
N THR A 116 -2.45 -10.52 -14.65
CA THR A 116 -1.10 -9.94 -14.75
C THR A 116 -0.29 -10.06 -13.46
N THR A 117 -0.94 -10.48 -12.38
CA THR A 117 -0.33 -10.70 -11.07
C THR A 117 -0.95 -11.90 -10.37
N SER A 118 -0.18 -12.51 -9.46
CA SER A 118 -0.64 -13.57 -8.55
C SER A 118 -0.81 -13.08 -7.11
N LEU A 119 -0.77 -11.75 -6.91
CA LEU A 119 -1.07 -11.15 -5.62
C LEU A 119 -2.54 -11.39 -5.26
N ARG A 120 -2.83 -11.47 -3.96
CA ARG A 120 -4.19 -11.33 -3.44
C ARG A 120 -4.51 -9.84 -3.25
N GLU A 121 -5.77 -9.52 -3.03
CA GLU A 121 -6.14 -8.19 -2.55
C GLU A 121 -5.66 -7.93 -1.11
N PRO A 122 -5.37 -6.66 -0.76
CA PRO A 122 -5.04 -6.28 0.62
C PRO A 122 -6.21 -6.57 1.56
N ASP A 123 -5.91 -7.18 2.69
CA ASP A 123 -6.90 -7.49 3.73
C ASP A 123 -7.30 -6.27 4.56
N LEU A 124 -6.42 -5.27 4.61
CA LEU A 124 -6.60 -4.06 5.40
C LEU A 124 -5.93 -2.87 4.74
N LEU A 125 -6.63 -1.73 4.76
CA LEU A 125 -6.08 -0.43 4.41
C LEU A 125 -6.05 0.43 5.69
N MET A 126 -4.91 1.03 6.00
CA MET A 126 -4.72 1.78 7.23
C MET A 126 -3.94 3.07 7.00
N VAL A 127 -4.42 4.18 7.56
CA VAL A 127 -3.62 5.39 7.75
C VAL A 127 -3.25 5.47 9.22
N ILE A 128 -1.95 5.45 9.52
CA ILE A 128 -1.44 5.73 10.87
C ILE A 128 -1.18 7.23 10.98
N THR A 129 -1.71 7.84 12.04
CA THR A 129 -1.71 9.31 12.19
C THR A 129 -1.25 9.82 13.54
N GLY A 130 -0.83 11.08 13.60
CA GLY A 130 -0.53 11.81 14.85
C GLY A 130 -1.78 12.34 15.57
N GLY A 131 -2.98 12.15 15.02
CA GLY A 131 -4.24 12.50 15.68
C GLY A 131 -4.58 11.60 16.88
N GLU A 132 -5.74 11.84 17.50
CA GLU A 132 -6.12 11.18 18.77
C GLU A 132 -7.26 10.17 18.63
N ILE A 133 -8.02 10.21 17.53
CA ILE A 133 -9.26 9.43 17.37
C ILE A 133 -9.05 8.31 16.35
N ALA A 134 -9.31 7.08 16.78
CA ALA A 134 -9.39 5.93 15.90
C ALA A 134 -10.81 5.78 15.33
N TYR A 135 -10.93 5.58 14.02
CA TYR A 135 -12.21 5.33 13.38
C TYR A 135 -12.06 4.56 12.05
N THR A 136 -13.17 4.02 11.57
CA THR A 136 -13.25 3.43 10.22
C THR A 136 -14.00 4.40 9.32
N ARG A 137 -13.40 4.76 8.19
CA ARG A 137 -14.06 5.56 7.16
C ARG A 137 -15.16 4.74 6.46
N PRO A 138 -16.16 5.38 5.84
CA PRO A 138 -17.20 4.68 5.09
C PRO A 138 -16.67 3.77 3.96
N ASP A 139 -15.50 4.09 3.41
CA ASP A 139 -14.78 3.32 2.38
C ASP A 139 -13.98 2.13 2.94
N GLY A 140 -14.03 1.89 4.25
CA GLY A 140 -13.38 0.76 4.93
C GLY A 140 -11.94 1.03 5.39
N VAL A 141 -11.33 2.16 5.03
CA VAL A 141 -9.97 2.52 5.47
C VAL A 141 -9.97 2.82 6.98
N LYS A 142 -9.02 2.22 7.71
CA LYS A 142 -8.85 2.45 9.15
C LYS A 142 -7.96 3.65 9.41
N ILE A 143 -8.42 4.58 10.24
CA ILE A 143 -7.63 5.70 10.72
C ILE A 143 -7.19 5.39 12.14
N ILE A 144 -5.89 5.21 12.35
CA ILE A 144 -5.32 4.69 13.60
C ILE A 144 -4.28 5.68 14.13
N PRO A 145 -4.54 6.39 15.23
CA PRO A 145 -3.53 7.13 15.98
C PRO A 145 -2.30 6.27 16.29
N ILE A 146 -1.10 6.86 16.22
CA ILE A 146 0.13 6.19 16.66
C ILE A 146 0.05 5.76 18.12
N GLY A 147 -0.69 6.52 18.95
CA GLY A 147 -0.96 6.17 20.35
C GLY A 147 -1.80 4.91 20.56
N CYS A 148 -2.35 4.32 19.48
CA CYS A 148 -2.99 3.01 19.50
C CYS A 148 -2.00 1.86 19.25
N LEU A 149 -0.79 2.13 18.74
CA LEU A 149 0.27 1.12 18.63
C LEU A 149 0.97 0.99 19.99
N LYS A 150 0.29 0.31 20.90
CA LYS A 150 0.74 0.05 22.26
C LYS A 150 0.19 -1.30 22.73
N ASP A 151 0.84 -1.85 23.75
CA ASP A 151 0.41 -3.04 24.48
C ASP A 151 -1.06 -2.97 24.93
#